data_AF-C3ZS22-F1
#
_entry.id   AF-C3ZS22-F1
#
_cell.length_a   1.000
_cell.length_b   1.000
_cell.length_c   1.000
_cell.angle_alpha   90.00
_cell.angle_beta   90.00
_cell.angle_gamma   90.00
#
_symmetry.space_group_name_H-M   'P 1'
#
loop_
_entity.id
_entity.type
_entity.pdbx_description
1 polymer ?
#
loop_
_entity_poly.entity_id
_entity_poly.type
_entity_poly.pdbx_seq_one_letter_code
_entity_poly.pdbx_strand_id
1 'polypeptide(L)'
;KFHQTTHGSNVNIEHEGLVARSYDSSKNCICFSEQPIKIEEKIHLKTTKSGRFKGPTKIGFTSRDPGTIEELPMHSYPNLKPEDRFWIKPLPELYGHDGDVVTFCVDDSGRVFFSINGDNEVFFFDGVDVSKDLWAVMDIHG
;
A
#
# COMPACT_ATOMS: atom_id res chain seq x y z
N LYS A 1 -1.49 -1.31 11.32
CA LYS A 1 -2.63 -0.37 11.34
C LYS A 1 -2.43 0.68 10.27
N PHE A 2 -3.51 1.30 9.80
CA PHE A 2 -3.52 2.40 8.84
C PHE A 2 -3.34 3.74 9.54
N HIS A 3 -2.64 4.67 8.90
CA HIS A 3 -2.49 6.05 9.37
C HIS A 3 -3.85 6.75 9.43
N GLN A 4 -4.17 7.35 10.59
CA GLN A 4 -5.55 7.77 10.89
C GLN A 4 -5.96 9.09 10.24
N THR A 5 -5.01 9.99 9.96
CA THR A 5 -5.31 11.36 9.48
C THR A 5 -4.85 11.62 8.06
N THR A 6 -3.93 10.80 7.55
CA THR A 6 -3.34 10.98 6.22
C THR A 6 -3.70 9.77 5.37
N HIS A 7 -4.69 9.97 4.52
CA HIS A 7 -5.18 9.02 3.54
C HIS A 7 -5.97 9.79 2.48
N GLY A 8 -6.29 9.15 1.37
CA GLY A 8 -7.11 9.74 0.32
C GLY A 8 -8.50 10.11 0.83
N SER A 9 -9.10 11.13 0.23
CA SER A 9 -10.39 11.68 0.66
C SER A 9 -11.58 10.72 0.49
N ASN A 10 -11.44 9.67 -0.32
CA ASN A 10 -12.45 8.63 -0.47
C ASN A 10 -12.23 7.42 0.45
N VAL A 11 -11.27 7.51 1.38
CA VAL A 11 -10.95 6.47 2.37
C VAL A 11 -11.49 6.87 3.73
N ASN A 12 -12.14 5.94 4.41
CA ASN A 12 -12.45 6.01 5.83
C ASN A 12 -11.63 4.95 6.58
N ILE A 13 -10.98 5.37 7.66
CA ILE A 13 -10.25 4.48 8.56
C ILE A 13 -11.16 4.09 9.72
N GLU A 14 -11.49 2.80 9.77
CA GLU A 14 -12.42 2.21 10.71
C GLU A 14 -11.69 1.25 11.68
N HIS A 15 -12.40 0.81 12.72
CA HIS A 15 -11.92 -0.21 13.67
C HIS A 15 -10.54 0.12 14.27
N GLU A 16 -10.37 1.33 14.81
CA GLU A 16 -9.13 1.78 15.47
C GLU A 16 -7.87 1.64 14.59
N GLY A 17 -8.00 1.93 13.30
CA GLY A 17 -6.90 1.86 12.34
C GLY A 17 -6.69 0.48 11.72
N LEU A 18 -7.60 -0.48 11.92
CA LEU A 18 -7.44 -1.83 11.37
C LEU A 18 -8.03 -1.99 9.97
N VAL A 19 -8.97 -1.14 9.57
CA VAL A 19 -9.67 -1.26 8.28
C VAL A 19 -9.64 0.08 7.55
N ALA A 20 -9.14 0.09 6.32
CA ALA A 20 -9.35 1.17 5.37
C ALA A 20 -10.48 0.78 4.43
N ARG A 21 -11.54 1.59 4.34
CA ARG A 21 -12.69 1.35 3.48
C ARG A 21 -12.93 2.52 2.55
N SER A 22 -13.23 2.23 1.29
CA SER A 22 -13.75 3.21 0.34
C SER A 22 -15.16 2.85 -0.12
N TYR A 23 -16.07 3.82 -0.14
CA TYR A 23 -17.41 3.67 -0.71
C TYR A 23 -17.49 4.17 -2.17
N ASP A 24 -16.51 4.99 -2.58
CA ASP A 24 -16.27 5.41 -3.97
C ASP A 24 -14.80 5.14 -4.30
N SER A 25 -14.52 3.92 -4.72
CA SER A 25 -13.18 3.42 -5.02
C SER A 25 -12.65 3.83 -6.40
N SER A 26 -13.22 4.87 -7.03
CA SER A 26 -12.81 5.33 -8.37
C SER A 26 -11.55 6.18 -8.39
N LYS A 27 -11.22 6.84 -7.27
CA LYS A 27 -10.01 7.67 -7.07
C LYS A 27 -9.82 8.00 -5.59
N ASN A 28 -8.75 8.71 -5.25
CA ASN A 28 -8.46 9.21 -3.89
C ASN A 28 -8.45 8.10 -2.83
N CYS A 29 -7.81 6.96 -3.12
CA CYS A 29 -7.84 5.74 -2.30
C CYS A 29 -6.48 5.36 -1.66
N ILE A 30 -5.56 6.33 -1.57
CA ILE A 30 -4.20 6.09 -1.05
C ILE A 30 -4.25 5.99 0.49
N CYS A 31 -3.57 5.01 1.06
CA CYS A 31 -3.47 4.75 2.48
C CYS A 31 -2.01 4.47 2.88
N PHE A 32 -1.68 4.66 4.14
CA PHE A 32 -0.33 4.40 4.68
C PHE A 32 -0.37 3.54 5.93
N SER A 33 0.73 2.88 6.28
CA SER A 33 0.91 2.36 7.63
C SER A 33 0.94 3.49 8.66
N GLU A 34 0.43 3.24 9.86
CA GLU A 34 0.45 4.21 10.96
C GLU A 34 1.87 4.49 11.48
N GLN A 35 2.76 3.50 11.39
CA GLN A 35 4.13 3.56 11.91
C GLN A 35 5.11 3.15 10.81
N PRO A 36 6.40 3.53 10.96
CA PRO A 36 7.45 2.98 10.15
C PRO A 36 7.51 1.45 10.26
N ILE A 37 7.87 0.79 9.18
CA ILE A 37 8.13 -0.65 9.12
C ILE A 37 9.62 -0.92 9.25
N LYS A 38 9.97 -2.05 9.85
CA LYS A 38 11.35 -2.54 9.84
C LYS A 38 11.65 -3.22 8.51
N ILE A 39 12.91 -3.21 8.11
CA ILE A 39 13.38 -4.05 7.00
C ILE A 39 13.06 -5.52 7.30
N GLU A 40 12.62 -6.25 6.28
CA GLU A 40 12.05 -7.60 6.32
C GLU A 40 10.74 -7.76 7.13
N GLU A 41 10.15 -6.68 7.66
CA GLU A 41 8.85 -6.74 8.31
C GLU A 41 7.76 -7.10 7.31
N LYS A 42 7.00 -8.16 7.61
CA LYS A 42 5.89 -8.62 6.78
C LYS A 42 4.63 -7.82 7.07
N ILE A 43 4.14 -7.13 6.05
CA ILE A 43 2.88 -6.40 6.10
C ILE A 43 1.80 -7.29 5.49
N HIS A 44 0.74 -7.54 6.25
CA HIS A 44 -0.38 -8.37 5.83
C HIS A 44 -1.61 -7.51 5.53
N LEU A 45 -2.16 -7.64 4.32
CA LEU A 45 -3.36 -6.95 3.88
C LEU A 45 -4.38 -7.96 3.40
N LYS A 46 -5.54 -7.99 4.07
CA LYS A 46 -6.67 -8.81 3.65
C LYS A 46 -7.69 -7.97 2.91
N THR A 47 -8.01 -8.33 1.67
CA THR A 47 -9.16 -7.76 0.97
C THR A 47 -10.42 -8.38 1.57
N THR A 48 -11.23 -7.55 2.25
CA THR A 48 -12.47 -8.02 2.89
C THR A 48 -13.67 -7.96 1.96
N LYS A 49 -13.69 -6.97 1.06
CA LYS A 49 -14.75 -6.75 0.09
C LYS A 49 -14.26 -5.81 -1.02
N SER A 50 -14.46 -6.22 -2.27
CA SER A 50 -14.16 -5.44 -3.47
C SER A 50 -15.39 -4.66 -3.93
N GLY A 51 -15.14 -3.49 -4.51
CA GLY A 51 -16.16 -2.58 -4.97
C GLY A 51 -16.77 -2.98 -6.31
N ARG A 52 -17.62 -2.10 -6.85
CA ARG A 52 -18.08 -2.18 -8.24
C ARG A 52 -16.92 -1.89 -9.21
N PHE A 53 -15.98 -1.04 -8.80
CA PHE A 53 -14.84 -0.69 -9.63
C PHE A 53 -13.87 -1.86 -9.69
N LYS A 54 -13.21 -2.00 -10.82
CA LYS A 54 -12.21 -3.06 -11.03
C LYS A 54 -10.88 -2.40 -11.23
N GLY A 55 -9.87 -2.92 -10.57
CA GLY A 55 -8.50 -2.52 -10.76
C GLY A 55 -7.60 -3.24 -9.78
N PRO A 56 -6.30 -3.36 -10.10
CA PRO A 56 -5.36 -3.96 -9.18
C PRO A 56 -5.12 -3.03 -7.98
N THR A 57 -5.17 -3.62 -6.79
CA THR A 57 -4.60 -3.02 -5.58
C THR A 57 -3.12 -2.72 -5.83
N LYS A 58 -2.66 -1.57 -5.35
CA LYS A 58 -1.26 -1.15 -5.48
C LYS A 58 -0.63 -1.16 -4.11
N ILE A 59 0.59 -1.66 -4.02
CA ILE A 59 1.34 -1.76 -2.77
C ILE A 59 2.78 -1.29 -2.99
N GLY A 60 3.42 -0.89 -1.90
CA GLY A 60 4.79 -0.44 -1.94
C GLY A 60 5.20 0.27 -0.66
N PHE A 61 6.21 1.14 -0.79
CA PHE A 61 6.81 1.87 0.32
C PHE A 61 7.00 3.35 0.02
N THR A 62 7.13 4.14 1.07
CA THR A 62 7.60 5.53 1.00
C THR A 62 8.55 5.83 2.16
N SER A 63 9.52 6.70 1.95
CA SER A 63 10.35 7.26 3.02
C SER A 63 9.87 8.65 3.47
N ARG A 64 8.68 9.08 3.03
CA ARG A 64 8.01 10.26 3.57
C ARG A 64 7.12 9.84 4.72
N ASP A 65 7.33 10.45 5.87
CA ASP A 65 6.42 10.34 7.01
C ASP A 65 5.01 10.80 6.59
N PRO A 66 3.98 9.94 6.64
CA PRO A 66 2.62 10.28 6.32
C PRO A 66 2.07 11.49 7.11
N GLY A 67 2.57 11.73 8.33
CA GLY A 67 2.22 12.90 9.13
C GLY A 67 2.67 14.24 8.53
N THR A 68 3.58 14.21 7.56
CA THR A 68 4.12 15.39 6.85
C THR A 68 3.57 15.57 5.44
N ILE A 69 2.70 14.66 4.98
CA ILE A 69 2.10 14.73 3.65
C ILE A 69 0.85 15.60 3.71
N GLU A 70 0.89 16.76 3.07
CA GLU A 70 -0.23 17.71 3.05
C GLU A 70 -1.26 17.37 1.96
N GLU A 71 -0.80 16.93 0.78
CA GLU A 71 -1.65 16.64 -0.36
C GLU A 71 -1.30 15.29 -1.00
N LEU A 72 -2.33 14.58 -1.43
CA LEU A 72 -2.22 13.30 -2.13
C LEU A 72 -2.79 13.43 -3.54
N PRO A 73 -2.15 12.79 -4.55
CA PRO A 73 -2.69 12.75 -5.89
C PRO A 73 -3.96 11.90 -5.94
N MET A 74 -4.80 12.14 -6.96
CA MET A 74 -6.04 11.37 -7.11
C MET A 74 -5.81 9.88 -7.40
N HIS A 75 -4.67 9.54 -8.00
CA HIS A 75 -4.26 8.17 -8.29
C HIS A 75 -2.81 7.99 -7.87
N SER A 76 -2.48 6.88 -7.22
CA SER A 76 -1.09 6.61 -6.84
C SER A 76 -0.19 6.33 -8.04
N TYR A 77 -0.66 5.57 -9.04
CA TYR A 77 0.13 5.23 -10.22
C TYR A 77 -0.49 5.90 -11.46
N PRO A 78 0.31 6.61 -12.29
CA PRO A 78 1.77 6.76 -12.25
C PRO A 78 2.27 7.99 -11.46
N ASN A 79 1.48 8.58 -10.56
CA ASN A 79 1.77 9.92 -10.00
C ASN A 79 2.72 9.93 -8.80
N LEU A 80 2.70 8.90 -7.95
CA LEU A 80 3.66 8.69 -6.86
C LEU A 80 4.87 7.97 -7.43
N LYS A 81 6.04 8.62 -7.38
CA LYS A 81 7.23 8.17 -8.08
C LYS A 81 8.46 8.09 -7.17
N PRO A 82 9.50 7.31 -7.58
CA PRO A 82 10.73 7.19 -6.81
C PRO A 82 11.43 8.54 -6.54
N GLU A 83 11.36 9.49 -7.48
CA GLU A 83 11.93 10.83 -7.33
C GLU A 83 11.30 11.61 -6.17
N ASP A 84 10.02 11.32 -5.88
CA ASP A 84 9.25 11.90 -4.79
C ASP A 84 9.29 11.04 -3.51
N ARG A 85 10.19 10.04 -3.47
CA ARG A 85 10.34 9.07 -2.38
C ARG A 85 9.15 8.14 -2.19
N PHE A 86 8.53 7.72 -3.30
CA PHE A 86 7.49 6.68 -3.31
C PHE A 86 7.84 5.57 -4.29
N TRP A 87 7.71 4.32 -3.85
CA TRP A 87 7.91 3.13 -4.67
C TRP A 87 6.67 2.28 -4.59
N ILE A 88 5.73 2.49 -5.51
CA ILE A 88 4.43 1.80 -5.53
C ILE A 88 4.16 1.19 -6.90
N LYS A 89 3.68 -0.06 -6.94
CA LYS A 89 3.32 -0.75 -8.18
C LYS A 89 1.97 -1.47 -8.05
N PRO A 90 1.21 -1.61 -9.16
CA PRO A 90 0.03 -2.45 -9.17
C PRO A 90 0.39 -3.93 -9.04
N LEU A 91 -0.35 -4.65 -8.20
CA LEU A 91 -0.32 -6.10 -8.20
C LEU A 91 -0.84 -6.64 -9.54
N PRO A 92 -0.43 -7.85 -9.95
CA PRO A 92 -1.09 -8.56 -11.06
C PRO A 92 -2.60 -8.65 -10.84
N GLU A 93 -3.40 -8.49 -11.90
CA GLU A 93 -4.87 -8.46 -11.82
C GLU A 93 -5.52 -9.72 -11.24
N LEU A 94 -4.78 -10.83 -11.18
CA LEU A 94 -5.25 -12.10 -10.62
C LEU A 94 -5.30 -12.12 -9.08
N TYR A 95 -4.77 -11.08 -8.43
CA TYR A 95 -4.62 -11.01 -6.97
C TYR A 95 -5.36 -9.83 -6.36
N GLY A 96 -5.59 -9.90 -5.04
CA GLY A 96 -6.24 -8.85 -4.28
C GLY A 96 -7.76 -8.94 -4.32
N HIS A 97 -8.29 -10.12 -4.62
CA HIS A 97 -9.72 -10.40 -4.63
C HIS A 97 -10.26 -10.64 -3.21
N ASP A 98 -11.59 -10.67 -3.07
CA ASP A 98 -12.26 -10.90 -1.78
C ASP A 98 -11.74 -12.17 -1.10
N GLY A 99 -11.22 -12.00 0.11
CA GLY A 99 -10.63 -13.06 0.91
C GLY A 99 -9.11 -13.20 0.79
N ASP A 100 -8.51 -12.69 -0.29
CA ASP A 100 -7.05 -12.75 -0.47
C ASP A 100 -6.32 -12.01 0.64
N VAL A 101 -5.22 -12.61 1.09
CA VAL A 101 -4.24 -11.98 1.97
C VAL A 101 -2.97 -11.75 1.17
N VAL A 102 -2.71 -10.50 0.82
CA VAL A 102 -1.44 -10.06 0.27
C VAL A 102 -0.48 -9.84 1.42
N THR A 103 0.67 -10.49 1.38
CA THR A 103 1.79 -10.21 2.29
C THR A 103 2.93 -9.61 1.51
N PHE A 104 3.53 -8.52 1.97
CA PHE A 104 4.69 -7.94 1.31
C PHE A 104 5.70 -7.38 2.30
N CYS A 105 6.96 -7.32 1.88
CA CYS A 105 8.08 -6.80 2.64
C CYS A 105 9.15 -6.24 1.70
N VAL A 106 10.11 -5.53 2.27
CA VAL A 106 11.32 -5.07 1.58
C VAL A 106 12.55 -5.62 2.30
N ASP A 107 13.54 -6.09 1.55
CA ASP A 107 14.80 -6.57 2.10
C ASP A 107 15.85 -5.45 2.24
N ASP A 108 17.01 -5.79 2.80
CA ASP A 108 18.12 -4.87 3.04
C ASP A 108 18.82 -4.35 1.76
N SER A 109 18.51 -4.94 0.61
CA SER A 109 18.98 -4.51 -0.70
C SER A 109 17.97 -3.61 -1.44
N GLY A 110 16.83 -3.31 -0.81
CA GLY A 110 15.76 -2.51 -1.42
C GLY A 110 14.92 -3.27 -2.43
N ARG A 111 14.93 -4.62 -2.39
CA ARG A 111 14.03 -5.47 -3.18
C ARG A 111 12.75 -5.74 -2.41
N VAL A 112 11.63 -5.61 -3.10
CA VAL A 112 10.30 -5.85 -2.58
C VAL A 112 9.83 -7.22 -3.03
N PHE A 113 9.27 -7.97 -2.09
CA PHE A 113 8.66 -9.26 -2.33
C PHE A 113 7.21 -9.24 -1.89
N PHE A 114 6.38 -10.07 -2.53
CA PHE A 114 5.03 -10.32 -2.07
C PHE A 114 4.68 -11.81 -2.15
N SER A 115 3.69 -12.23 -1.36
CA SER A 115 3.04 -13.53 -1.45
C SER A 115 1.53 -13.37 -1.29
N ILE A 116 0.79 -14.40 -1.73
CA ILE A 116 -0.67 -14.44 -1.68
C ILE A 116 -1.06 -15.64 -0.85
N ASN A 117 -1.95 -15.45 0.13
CA ASN A 117 -2.54 -16.53 0.93
C ASN A 117 -1.52 -17.47 1.60
N GLY A 118 -0.31 -16.97 1.90
CA GLY A 118 0.77 -17.73 2.55
C GLY A 118 1.61 -18.57 1.59
N ASP A 119 1.45 -18.39 0.27
CA ASP A 119 2.31 -19.00 -0.75
C ASP A 119 3.76 -18.48 -0.67
N ASN A 120 4.62 -19.03 -1.52
CA ASN A 120 6.01 -18.61 -1.64
C ASN A 120 6.11 -17.12 -2.04
N GLU A 121 7.11 -16.45 -1.47
CA GLU A 121 7.44 -15.07 -1.82
C GLU A 121 7.93 -14.96 -3.26
N VAL A 122 7.41 -13.96 -3.96
CA VAL A 122 7.71 -13.63 -5.34
C VAL A 122 8.36 -12.26 -5.37
N PHE A 123 9.49 -12.14 -6.08
CA PHE A 123 10.12 -10.85 -6.35
C PHE A 123 9.14 -9.92 -7.08
N PHE A 124 8.96 -8.70 -6.58
CA PHE A 124 8.03 -7.73 -7.14
C PHE A 124 8.73 -6.64 -7.93
N PHE A 125 9.62 -5.90 -7.27
CA PHE A 125 10.43 -4.84 -7.85
C PHE A 125 11.58 -4.47 -6.91
N ASP A 126 12.51 -3.66 -7.39
CA ASP A 126 13.68 -3.18 -6.66
C ASP A 126 13.80 -1.65 -6.70
N GLY A 127 14.84 -1.13 -6.05
CA GLY A 127 15.21 0.28 -6.05
C GLY A 127 14.61 1.10 -4.91
N VAL A 128 14.05 0.46 -3.88
CA VAL A 128 13.61 1.15 -2.65
C VAL A 128 14.82 1.63 -1.87
N ASP A 129 14.84 2.91 -1.49
CA ASP A 129 15.88 3.45 -0.62
C ASP A 129 15.62 3.06 0.84
N VAL A 130 16.36 2.07 1.33
CA VAL A 130 16.28 1.53 2.69
C VAL A 130 17.21 2.25 3.69
N SER A 131 17.84 3.37 3.30
CA SER A 131 18.67 4.16 4.20
C SER A 131 17.86 5.05 5.17
N LYS A 132 16.54 5.09 4.99
CA LYS A 132 15.58 5.87 5.77
C LYS A 132 14.49 4.97 6.33
N ASP A 133 13.79 5.47 7.34
CA ASP A 133 12.55 4.87 7.80
C ASP A 133 11.55 4.78 6.64
N LEU A 134 10.86 3.64 6.54
CA LEU A 134 9.89 3.38 5.50
C LEU A 134 8.50 3.21 6.09
N TRP A 135 7.49 3.67 5.38
CA TRP A 135 6.08 3.39 5.65
C TRP A 135 5.53 2.56 4.50
N ALA A 136 4.63 1.63 4.82
CA ALA A 136 3.85 0.95 3.81
C ALA A 136 2.92 1.95 3.13
N VAL A 137 2.82 1.89 1.81
CA VAL A 137 1.81 2.63 1.04
C VAL A 137 0.95 1.65 0.25
N MET A 138 -0.36 1.90 0.29
CA MET A 138 -1.35 1.13 -0.42
C MET A 138 -2.29 2.04 -1.20
N ASP A 139 -2.81 1.58 -2.32
CA ASP A 139 -3.94 2.19 -3.01
C ASP A 139 -5.06 1.15 -3.16
N ILE A 140 -6.16 1.38 -2.45
CA ILE A 140 -7.32 0.49 -2.40
C ILE A 140 -8.36 0.82 -3.48
N HIS A 141 -7.99 1.59 -4.50
CA HIS A 141 -8.80 1.77 -5.70
C HIS A 141 -9.15 0.41 -6.34
N GLY A 142 -10.41 0.23 -6.73
CA GLY A 142 -10.97 -1.03 -7.25
C GLY A 142 -12.05 -1.57 -6.35
#